data_AF-A0AA47LZQ6-F1
#
_entry.id   AF-A0AA47LZQ6-F1
#
_cell.length_a   1.000
_cell.length_b   1.000
_cell.length_c   1.000
_cell.angle_alpha   90.00
_cell.angle_beta   90.00
_cell.angle_gamma   90.00
#
_symmetry.space_group_name_H-M   'P 1'
#
loop_
_entity.id
_entity.type
_entity.pdbx_description
1 polymer ?
#
loop_
_entity_poly.entity_id
_entity_poly.type
_entity_poly.pdbx_seq_one_letter_code
_entity_poly.pdbx_strand_id
1 'polypeptide(L)'
;MDRRRRIIAVAVLLHRRCQRRRHRFWVHPILLGRETQRDRRLIQELRLDFIQFQRYFRMDTSQFDELLVRVGPRIARQDTSFRKAIGASQRLAICLR
;
A
#
# COMPACT_ATOMS: atom_id res chain seq x y z
N MET A 1 44.64 -22.14 21.35
CA MET A 1 43.38 -21.55 20.83
C MET A 1 43.64 -21.03 19.42
N ASP A 2 43.42 -21.87 18.42
CA ASP A 2 43.88 -21.62 17.05
C ASP A 2 43.23 -20.37 16.44
N ARG A 3 44.03 -19.49 15.85
CA ARG A 3 43.61 -18.26 15.16
C ARG A 3 42.46 -18.52 14.17
N ARG A 4 42.49 -19.69 13.51
CA ARG A 4 41.44 -20.19 12.61
C ARG A 4 40.09 -20.39 13.31
N ARG A 5 40.06 -20.96 14.51
CA ARG A 5 38.82 -21.18 15.28
C ARG A 5 38.16 -19.88 15.70
N ARG A 6 38.95 -18.85 16.05
CA ARG A 6 38.43 -17.50 16.38
C ARG A 6 37.80 -16.82 15.17
N ILE A 7 38.44 -16.90 14.00
CA ILE A 7 37.90 -16.32 12.75
C ILE A 7 36.57 -16.98 12.38
N ILE A 8 36.49 -18.32 12.46
CA ILE A 8 35.26 -19.07 12.19
C ILE A 8 34.16 -18.67 13.18
N ALA A 9 34.47 -18.57 14.48
CA ALA A 9 33.50 -18.16 15.49
C ALA A 9 32.93 -16.75 15.23
N VAL A 10 33.78 -15.79 14.86
CA VAL A 10 33.37 -14.43 14.51
C VAL A 10 32.51 -14.43 13.24
N ALA A 11 32.90 -15.16 12.20
CA ALA A 11 32.13 -15.27 10.96
C ALA A 11 30.72 -15.85 11.19
N VAL A 12 30.61 -16.89 12.03
CA VAL A 12 29.31 -17.48 12.41
C VAL A 12 28.45 -16.49 13.19
N LEU A 13 29.04 -15.74 14.13
CA LEU A 13 28.34 -14.70 14.89
C LEU A 13 27.80 -13.59 13.99
N LEU A 14 28.60 -13.11 13.04
CA LEU A 14 28.20 -12.10 12.06
C LEU A 14 27.09 -12.63 11.14
N HIS A 15 27.22 -13.85 10.63
CA HIS A 15 26.20 -14.49 9.80
C HIS A 15 24.85 -14.60 10.53
N ARG A 16 24.87 -15.04 11.80
CA ARG A 16 23.67 -15.10 12.65
C ARG A 16 23.06 -13.72 12.89
N ARG A 17 23.89 -12.68 13.08
CA ARG A 17 23.41 -11.29 13.23
C ARG A 17 22.75 -10.77 11.94
N CYS A 18 23.33 -11.03 10.78
CA CYS A 18 22.77 -10.64 9.49
C CYS A 18 21.44 -11.35 9.20
N GLN A 19 21.33 -12.65 9.52
CA GLN A 19 20.07 -13.38 9.39
C GLN A 19 18.98 -12.83 10.32
N ARG A 20 19.32 -12.49 11.57
CA ARG A 20 18.35 -11.89 12.52
C ARG A 20 17.86 -10.50 12.12
N ARG A 21 18.69 -9.73 11.41
CA ARG A 21 18.35 -8.38 10.94
C ARG A 21 17.67 -8.35 9.58
N ARG A 22 17.55 -9.49 8.88
CA ARG A 22 16.77 -9.54 7.65
C ARG A 22 15.30 -9.32 7.99
N HIS A 23 14.76 -8.20 7.55
CA HIS A 23 13.33 -7.98 7.53
C HIS A 23 12.71 -9.16 6.77
N ARG A 24 11.84 -9.93 7.42
CA ARG A 24 11.33 -11.20 6.87
C ARG A 24 10.60 -10.97 5.55
N PHE A 25 9.91 -9.83 5.45
CA PHE A 25 9.24 -9.35 4.25
C PHE A 25 9.27 -7.81 4.22
N TRP A 26 9.61 -7.20 3.08
CA TRP A 26 9.41 -5.75 2.85
C TRP A 26 7.92 -5.44 2.57
N VAL A 27 7.25 -6.35 1.85
CA VAL A 27 5.79 -6.40 1.68
C VAL A 27 5.35 -7.81 2.04
N HIS A 28 4.39 -7.94 2.96
CA HIS A 28 3.89 -9.24 3.40
C HIS A 28 3.20 -9.96 2.22
N PRO A 29 3.37 -11.28 2.03
CA PRO A 29 2.78 -12.01 0.89
C PRO A 29 1.26 -11.84 0.74
N ILE A 30 0.54 -11.71 1.86
CA ILE A 30 -0.92 -11.42 1.87
C ILE A 30 -1.29 -10.11 1.17
N LEU A 31 -0.36 -9.16 1.08
CA LEU A 31 -0.55 -7.87 0.44
C LEU A 31 -0.12 -7.88 -1.03
N LEU A 32 0.65 -8.87 -1.48
CA LEU A 32 1.04 -9.02 -2.89
C LEU A 32 -0.18 -9.26 -3.79
N GLY A 33 -1.22 -9.92 -3.26
CA GLY A 33 -2.48 -10.18 -3.96
C GLY A 33 -3.55 -9.12 -3.76
N ARG A 34 -3.30 -8.04 -3.00
CA ARG A 34 -4.24 -6.90 -2.94
C ARG A 34 -4.09 -6.10 -4.22
N GLU A 35 -4.79 -6.54 -5.25
CA GLU A 35 -4.96 -5.75 -6.46
C GLU A 35 -5.62 -4.42 -6.11
N THR A 36 -4.89 -3.33 -6.29
CA THR A 36 -5.46 -1.99 -6.41
C THR A 36 -6.55 -1.94 -7.49
N GLN A 37 -6.57 -2.88 -8.43
CA GLN A 37 -7.66 -3.03 -9.39
C GLN A 37 -9.02 -3.23 -8.72
N ARG A 38 -9.11 -4.01 -7.63
CA ARG A 38 -10.39 -4.36 -6.99
C ARG A 38 -11.08 -3.16 -6.37
N ASP A 39 -10.32 -2.32 -5.64
CA ASP A 39 -10.86 -1.10 -5.04
C ASP A 39 -11.24 -0.07 -6.12
N ARG A 40 -10.50 -0.02 -7.23
CA ARG A 40 -10.80 0.86 -8.36
C ARG A 40 -12.10 0.42 -9.05
N ARG A 41 -12.27 -0.89 -9.20
CA ARG A 41 -13.46 -1.51 -9.75
C ARG A 41 -14.68 -1.27 -8.86
N LEU A 42 -14.55 -1.39 -7.54
CA LEU A 42 -15.63 -1.08 -6.59
C LEU A 42 -16.13 0.36 -6.76
N ILE A 43 -15.23 1.34 -6.85
CA ILE A 43 -15.63 2.74 -7.02
C ILE A 43 -16.36 2.94 -8.36
N GLN A 44 -15.91 2.29 -9.43
CA GLN A 44 -16.61 2.33 -10.73
C GLN A 44 -17.99 1.67 -10.67
N GLU A 45 -18.09 0.50 -10.03
CA GLU A 45 -19.36 -0.20 -9.86
C GLU A 45 -20.35 0.61 -9.03
N LEU A 46 -19.90 1.22 -7.92
CA LEU A 46 -20.72 2.12 -7.12
C LEU A 46 -21.18 3.35 -7.91
N ARG A 47 -20.36 3.89 -8.82
CA ARG A 47 -20.77 5.03 -9.65
C ARG A 47 -21.90 4.71 -10.63
N LEU A 48 -22.14 3.44 -10.94
CA LEU A 48 -23.27 3.02 -11.78
C LEU A 48 -24.60 3.00 -11.00
N ASP A 49 -24.54 2.92 -9.67
CA ASP A 49 -25.70 2.90 -8.79
C ASP A 49 -25.61 4.06 -7.79
N PHE A 50 -26.28 5.16 -8.13
CA PHE A 50 -26.31 6.37 -7.32
C PHE A 50 -26.76 6.12 -5.87
N ILE A 51 -27.75 5.25 -5.66
CA ILE A 51 -28.28 4.96 -4.32
C ILE A 51 -27.20 4.26 -3.50
N GLN A 52 -26.51 3.27 -4.08
CA GLN A 52 -25.44 2.58 -3.38
C GLN A 52 -24.22 3.47 -3.17
N PHE A 53 -23.91 4.34 -4.12
CA PHE A 53 -22.84 5.34 -3.96
C PHE A 53 -23.10 6.24 -2.75
N GLN A 54 -24.29 6.83 -2.66
CA GLN A 54 -24.70 7.65 -1.53
C GLN A 54 -24.70 6.87 -0.21
N ARG A 55 -25.19 5.62 -0.21
CA ARG A 55 -25.18 4.78 1.01
C ARG A 55 -23.76 4.47 1.47
N TYR A 56 -22.85 4.25 0.53
CA TYR A 56 -21.46 3.91 0.80
C TYR A 56 -20.65 5.12 1.29
N PHE A 57 -20.66 6.23 0.54
CA PHE A 57 -19.83 7.40 0.84
C PHE A 57 -20.56 8.51 1.61
N ARG A 58 -21.87 8.38 1.84
CA ARG A 58 -22.73 9.41 2.47
C ARG A 58 -22.71 10.76 1.74
N MET A 59 -22.43 10.73 0.45
CA MET A 59 -22.36 11.89 -0.44
C MET A 59 -22.68 11.49 -1.87
N ASP A 60 -23.04 12.48 -2.68
CA ASP A 60 -23.26 12.29 -4.11
C ASP A 60 -21.95 12.11 -4.87
N THR A 61 -22.04 11.52 -6.06
CA THR A 61 -20.88 11.38 -6.95
C THR A 61 -20.28 12.73 -7.34
N SER A 62 -21.12 13.76 -7.52
CA SER A 62 -20.69 15.14 -7.78
C SER A 62 -19.89 15.74 -6.62
N GLN A 63 -20.36 15.55 -5.38
CA GLN A 63 -19.67 16.00 -4.17
C GLN A 63 -18.32 15.28 -4.00
N PHE A 64 -18.29 13.98 -4.29
CA PHE A 64 -17.05 13.21 -4.28
C PHE A 64 -16.05 13.74 -5.32
N ASP A 65 -16.50 14.01 -6.54
CA ASP A 65 -15.65 14.53 -7.62
C ASP A 65 -15.14 15.94 -7.32
N GLU A 66 -15.99 16.82 -6.79
CA GLU A 66 -15.59 18.16 -6.36
C GLU A 66 -14.51 18.09 -5.26
N LEU A 67 -14.72 17.23 -4.26
CA LEU A 67 -13.75 17.03 -3.21
C LEU A 67 -12.44 16.47 -3.76
N LEU A 68 -12.52 15.50 -4.67
CA LEU A 68 -11.35 14.93 -5.34
C LEU A 68 -10.58 15.97 -6.15
N VAL A 69 -11.23 16.91 -6.82
CA VAL A 69 -10.55 18.02 -7.51
C VAL A 69 -9.78 18.89 -6.52
N ARG A 70 -10.39 19.21 -5.37
CA ARG A 70 -9.77 20.08 -4.35
C ARG A 70 -8.61 19.40 -3.61
N VAL A 71 -8.77 18.15 -3.19
CA VAL A 71 -7.76 17.43 -2.38
C VAL A 71 -6.82 16.57 -3.21
N GLY A 72 -7.21 16.20 -4.42
CA GLY A 72 -6.48 15.33 -5.34
C GLY A 72 -5.00 15.70 -5.50
N PRO A 73 -4.67 16.96 -5.80
CA PRO A 73 -3.27 17.40 -5.93
C PRO A 73 -2.43 17.19 -4.65
N ARG A 74 -3.06 17.20 -3.47
CA ARG A 74 -2.39 17.02 -2.18
C ARG A 74 -2.23 15.57 -1.77
N ILE A 75 -3.15 14.70 -2.20
CA ILE A 75 -3.15 13.27 -1.81
C ILE A 75 -2.56 12.36 -2.90
N ALA A 76 -2.42 12.86 -4.13
CA ALA A 76 -1.75 12.16 -5.22
C ALA A 76 -0.30 11.84 -4.83
N ARG A 77 0.14 10.63 -5.22
CA ARG A 77 1.53 10.19 -5.06
C ARG A 77 2.08 9.76 -6.41
N GLN A 78 3.39 9.90 -6.55
CA GLN A 78 4.10 9.42 -7.73
C GLN A 78 4.46 7.95 -7.56
N ASP A 79 4.48 7.24 -8.68
CA ASP A 79 5.03 5.89 -8.76
C ASP A 79 6.52 5.91 -8.44
N THR A 80 6.99 4.84 -7.82
CA THR A 80 8.40 4.63 -7.51
C THR A 80 8.88 3.35 -8.18
N SER A 81 10.19 3.19 -8.34
CA SER A 81 10.77 1.94 -8.86
C SER A 81 10.39 0.70 -8.03
N PHE A 82 10.00 0.89 -6.77
CA PHE A 82 9.63 -0.19 -5.87
C PHE A 82 8.13 -0.52 -5.85
N ARG A 83 7.24 0.45 -6.12
CA ARG A 83 5.79 0.24 -6.13
C ARG A 83 5.04 1.32 -6.92
N LYS A 84 3.90 0.93 -7.49
CA LYS A 84 2.88 1.87 -8.00
C LYS A 84 2.16 2.56 -6.85
N ALA A 85 1.90 3.85 -7.01
CA ALA A 85 1.12 4.65 -6.10
C ALA A 85 -0.37 4.30 -6.21
N ILE A 86 -1.05 4.39 -5.07
CA ILE A 86 -2.52 4.33 -5.03
C ILE A 86 -3.05 5.64 -5.60
N GLY A 87 -3.96 5.55 -6.57
CA GLY A 87 -4.54 6.72 -7.22
C GLY A 87 -5.28 7.63 -6.22
N ALA A 88 -5.34 8.94 -6.51
CA ALA A 88 -5.97 9.91 -5.63
C ALA A 88 -7.45 9.58 -5.32
N SER A 89 -8.22 9.12 -6.32
CA SER A 89 -9.62 8.73 -6.12
C SER A 89 -9.76 7.55 -5.16
N GLN A 90 -8.89 6.53 -5.27
CA GLN A 90 -8.89 5.40 -4.36
C GLN A 90 -8.49 5.79 -2.95
N ARG A 91 -7.47 6.62 -2.82
CA ARG A 91 -7.05 7.15 -1.52
C ARG A 91 -8.18 7.91 -0.85
N LEU A 92 -8.90 8.73 -1.62
CA LEU A 92 -10.05 9.45 -1.12
C LEU A 92 -11.16 8.48 -0.69
N ALA A 93 -11.49 7.50 -1.53
CA ALA A 93 -12.50 6.50 -1.21
C ALA A 93 -12.17 5.68 0.05
N ILE A 94 -10.91 5.28 0.24
CA ILE A 94 -10.45 4.59 1.45
C ILE A 94 -10.59 5.48 2.69
N CYS A 95 -10.35 6.79 2.54
CA CYS A 95 -10.44 7.75 3.63
C CYS A 95 -11.88 8.05 4.06
N LEU A 96 -12.83 8.01 3.13
CA LEU A 96 -14.24 8.35 3.34
C LEU A 96 -15.12 7.17 3.74
N ARG A 97 -14.61 5.94 3.62
CA ARG A 97 -15.34 4.71 3.93
C ARG A 97 -15.77 4.62 5.39
#